data_AF-A0A817LTF0-F1
#
_entry.id   AF-A0A817LTF0-F1
#
_cell.length_a   1.000
_cell.length_b   1.000
_cell.length_c   1.000
_cell.angle_alpha   90.00
_cell.angle_beta   90.00
_cell.angle_gamma   90.00
#
_symmetry.space_group_name_H-M   'P 1'
#
loop_
_entity.id
_entity.type
_entity.pdbx_description
1 polymer ?
#
loop_
_entity_poly.entity_id
_entity_poly.type
_entity_poly.pdbx_seq_one_letter_code
_entity_poly.pdbx_strand_id
1 'polypeptide(L)'
;MFPKTLGFLVSQQPNTTVISYPNSGEYVPALSFLNAMYKVVLNGNQSSNLLTIVEELIYIGNASRCHYHTKEDETIRVLNGTLQVYLGGYQFCAPAGTSFHIPRNIIQSHRNLGSKPIHVELLFSPSNIENYLGQVTPVFAEQPVNTTRAAELARTFGVVHLPDIPWKDLNCAFNDSMLFISSVHLIFFIVLLHVFASVYNKFQ
;
A
#
# COMPACT_ATOMS: atom_id res chain seq x y z
N MET A 1 41.18 23.47 -7.27
CA MET A 1 40.19 24.37 -6.62
C MET A 1 38.89 24.22 -7.39
N PHE A 2 38.03 23.28 -6.99
CA PHE A 2 36.76 23.02 -7.68
C PHE A 2 35.68 23.95 -7.10
N PRO A 3 34.86 24.60 -7.94
CA PRO A 3 33.86 25.55 -7.45
C PRO A 3 32.78 24.81 -6.66
N LYS A 4 32.43 25.37 -5.51
CA LYS A 4 31.33 24.93 -4.64
C LYS A 4 30.04 24.93 -5.45
N THR A 5 29.41 23.77 -5.57
CA THR A 5 28.07 23.63 -6.14
C THR A 5 27.10 24.43 -5.28
N LEU A 6 26.35 25.30 -5.95
CA LEU A 6 25.30 26.15 -5.42
C LEU A 6 24.28 25.26 -4.69
N GLY A 7 24.06 25.52 -3.40
CA GLY A 7 23.07 24.82 -2.60
C GLY A 7 21.69 24.96 -3.25
N PHE A 8 21.02 23.85 -3.48
CA PHE A 8 19.60 23.85 -3.78
C PHE A 8 18.87 24.45 -2.58
N LEU A 9 18.40 25.69 -2.73
CA LEU A 9 17.34 26.22 -1.89
C LEU A 9 16.09 25.38 -2.21
N VAL A 10 15.84 24.36 -1.40
CA VAL A 10 14.54 23.70 -1.34
C VAL A 10 13.55 24.78 -0.88
N SER A 11 12.82 25.33 -1.84
CA SER A 11 11.76 26.31 -1.59
C SER A 11 10.67 25.67 -0.72
N GLN A 12 10.79 25.82 0.60
CA GLN A 12 9.69 25.61 1.54
C GLN A 12 8.73 26.79 1.44
N GLN A 13 7.75 26.70 0.53
CA GLN A 13 6.61 27.62 0.51
C GLN A 13 5.39 26.83 0.99
N PRO A 14 4.90 27.04 2.22
CA PRO A 14 3.63 26.44 2.65
C PRO A 14 2.51 26.94 1.73
N ASN A 15 1.54 26.07 1.42
CA ASN A 15 0.36 26.34 0.59
C ASN A 15 0.57 26.39 -0.94
N THR A 16 1.56 25.70 -1.50
CA THR A 16 1.64 25.49 -2.95
C THR A 16 0.93 24.20 -3.38
N THR A 17 0.22 24.25 -4.50
CA THR A 17 -0.34 23.04 -5.12
C THR A 17 0.81 22.16 -5.61
N VAL A 18 0.86 20.92 -5.13
CA VAL A 18 1.82 19.91 -5.59
C VAL A 18 1.11 18.96 -6.55
N ILE A 19 1.73 18.70 -7.70
CA ILE A 19 1.24 17.76 -8.72
C ILE A 19 2.30 16.67 -8.89
N SER A 20 1.93 15.43 -8.55
CA SER A 20 2.78 14.25 -8.76
C SER A 20 2.27 13.48 -9.98
N TYR A 21 3.09 13.38 -11.02
CA TYR A 21 2.82 12.58 -12.21
C TYR A 21 3.25 11.11 -12.01
N PRO A 22 2.73 10.14 -12.80
CA PRO A 22 2.96 8.71 -12.58
C PRO A 22 4.43 8.28 -12.44
N ASN A 23 5.34 8.92 -13.17
CA ASN A 23 6.78 8.60 -13.14
C ASN A 23 7.60 9.59 -12.32
N SER A 24 6.94 10.50 -11.60
CA SER A 24 7.58 11.41 -10.64
C SER A 24 7.68 10.76 -9.25
N GLY A 25 8.32 11.45 -8.31
CA GLY A 25 8.56 10.96 -6.97
C GLY A 25 9.99 10.43 -6.78
N GLU A 26 10.28 10.01 -5.56
CA GLU A 26 11.59 9.51 -5.16
C GLU A 26 11.52 7.99 -4.97
N TYR A 27 12.30 7.26 -5.75
CA TYR A 27 12.43 5.81 -5.55
C TYR A 27 13.35 5.54 -4.37
N VAL A 28 12.94 4.62 -3.50
CA VAL A 28 13.71 4.17 -2.34
C VAL A 28 14.17 2.72 -2.61
N PRO A 29 15.35 2.53 -3.23
CA PRO A 29 15.73 1.24 -3.84
C PRO A 29 16.24 0.18 -2.87
N ALA A 30 16.67 0.52 -1.64
CA ALA A 30 17.44 -0.41 -0.80
C ALA A 30 16.63 -1.30 0.17
N LEU A 31 15.30 -1.38 0.03
CA LEU A 31 14.53 -2.44 0.69
C LEU A 31 14.62 -3.78 -0.09
N SER A 32 15.74 -4.00 -0.79
CA SER A 32 16.04 -5.18 -1.60
C SER A 32 16.02 -6.49 -0.79
N PHE A 33 16.27 -6.45 0.53
CA PHE A 33 16.07 -7.61 1.42
C PHE A 33 14.59 -8.03 1.50
N LEU A 34 13.66 -7.07 1.49
CA LEU A 34 12.22 -7.35 1.45
C LEU A 34 11.75 -7.70 0.04
N ASN A 35 12.65 -7.57 -0.96
CA ASN A 35 12.33 -7.70 -2.37
C ASN A 35 11.01 -6.96 -2.68
N ALA A 36 11.02 -5.68 -2.34
CA ALA A 36 9.95 -4.73 -2.59
C ALA A 36 10.58 -3.40 -3.03
N MET A 37 9.85 -2.63 -3.83
CA MET A 37 10.25 -1.29 -4.26
C MET A 37 9.26 -0.27 -3.72
N TYR A 38 9.76 0.80 -3.12
CA TYR A 38 8.95 1.93 -2.69
C TYR A 38 9.24 3.16 -3.55
N LYS A 39 8.20 3.92 -3.86
CA LYS A 39 8.28 5.24 -4.52
C LYS A 39 7.50 6.24 -3.68
N VAL A 40 8.20 7.20 -3.09
CA VAL A 40 7.57 8.31 -2.35
C VAL A 40 6.97 9.26 -3.38
N VAL A 41 5.64 9.27 -3.48
CA VAL A 41 4.86 10.08 -4.42
C VAL A 41 4.65 11.50 -3.87
N LEU A 42 4.41 11.60 -2.56
CA LEU A 42 4.24 12.87 -1.85
C LEU A 42 4.85 12.74 -0.46
N ASN A 43 5.73 13.66 -0.06
CA ASN A 43 6.35 13.69 1.26
C ASN A 43 5.77 14.75 2.20
N GLY A 44 6.22 14.76 3.46
CA GLY A 44 5.79 15.73 4.47
C GLY A 44 6.06 17.19 4.09
N ASN A 45 7.19 17.50 3.47
CA ASN A 45 7.49 18.86 3.03
C ASN A 45 6.48 19.35 1.98
N GLN A 46 6.04 18.47 1.08
CA GLN A 46 5.05 18.76 0.05
C GLN A 46 3.61 18.80 0.59
N SER A 47 3.31 18.05 1.64
CA SER A 47 1.98 17.97 2.23
C SER A 47 1.78 18.86 3.47
N SER A 48 2.73 19.74 3.80
CA SER A 48 2.72 20.52 5.05
C SER A 48 2.59 19.63 6.29
N ASN A 49 3.30 18.50 6.27
CA ASN A 49 3.33 17.43 7.25
C ASN A 49 2.02 16.66 7.46
N LEU A 50 1.03 16.85 6.57
CA LEU A 50 -0.30 16.23 6.71
C LEU A 50 -0.26 14.72 6.47
N LEU A 51 0.43 14.31 5.40
CA LEU A 51 0.47 12.92 4.95
C LEU A 51 1.67 12.60 4.07
N THR A 52 2.02 11.33 4.00
CA THR A 52 2.96 10.79 3.01
C THR A 52 2.23 9.80 2.12
N ILE A 53 2.42 9.89 0.80
CA ILE A 53 1.93 8.90 -0.16
C ILE A 53 3.11 8.12 -0.70
N VAL A 54 3.03 6.80 -0.63
CA VAL A 54 4.04 5.87 -1.12
C VAL A 54 3.38 4.84 -2.01
N GLU A 55 3.94 4.57 -3.18
CA GLU A 55 3.62 3.37 -3.93
C GLU A 55 4.57 2.25 -3.54
N GLU A 56 4.04 1.05 -3.33
CA GLU A 56 4.81 -0.16 -3.07
C GLU A 56 4.54 -1.21 -4.15
N LEU A 57 5.62 -1.74 -4.73
CA LEU A 57 5.59 -2.91 -5.60
C LEU A 57 6.13 -4.12 -4.81
N ILE A 58 5.23 -5.07 -4.55
CA ILE A 58 5.50 -6.27 -3.73
C ILE A 58 5.74 -7.45 -4.67
N TYR A 59 6.99 -7.91 -4.77
CA TYR A 59 7.31 -9.07 -5.62
C TYR A 59 6.78 -10.39 -5.03
N ILE A 60 6.74 -11.42 -5.87
CA ILE A 60 6.19 -12.74 -5.56
C ILE A 60 6.91 -13.36 -4.35
N GLY A 61 6.15 -13.89 -3.40
CA GLY A 61 6.67 -14.55 -2.21
C GLY A 61 7.13 -13.60 -1.10
N ASN A 62 7.05 -12.28 -1.30
CA ASN A 62 7.47 -11.32 -0.29
C ASN A 62 6.34 -10.89 0.63
N ALA A 63 6.76 -10.42 1.80
CA ALA A 63 5.93 -9.89 2.84
C ALA A 63 6.58 -8.65 3.45
N SER A 64 5.75 -7.70 3.89
CA SER A 64 6.19 -6.74 4.87
C SER A 64 6.57 -7.48 6.16
N ARG A 65 7.54 -6.97 6.92
CA ARG A 65 7.75 -7.46 8.29
C ARG A 65 6.51 -7.20 9.14
N CYS A 66 6.25 -8.05 10.13
CA CYS A 66 5.24 -7.73 11.14
C CYS A 66 5.64 -6.48 11.91
N HIS A 67 4.77 -5.47 11.95
CA HIS A 67 5.03 -4.23 12.69
C HIS A 67 3.74 -3.52 13.11
N TYR A 68 3.89 -2.42 13.84
CA TYR A 68 2.86 -1.42 14.02
C TYR A 68 3.49 -0.03 14.07
N HIS A 69 2.70 0.99 13.76
CA HIS A 69 3.06 2.39 13.88
C HIS A 69 2.56 2.95 15.22
N THR A 70 3.38 3.74 15.91
CA THR A 70 2.98 4.46 17.14
C THR A 70 2.57 5.90 16.87
N LYS A 71 2.94 6.44 15.70
CA LYS A 71 2.74 7.85 15.33
C LYS A 71 1.76 7.99 14.17
N GLU A 72 1.93 7.21 13.11
CA GLU A 72 1.12 7.29 11.90
C GLU A 72 -0.05 6.30 11.94
N ASP A 73 -1.21 6.72 11.43
CA ASP A 73 -2.19 5.80 10.87
C ASP A 73 -1.79 5.49 9.41
N GLU A 74 -2.12 4.31 8.91
CA GLU A 74 -1.81 3.88 7.55
C GLU A 74 -3.10 3.54 6.78
N THR A 75 -3.16 3.90 5.51
CA THR A 75 -4.25 3.50 4.60
C THR A 75 -3.64 2.84 3.39
N ILE A 76 -4.13 1.64 3.04
CA ILE A 76 -3.64 0.89 1.90
C ILE A 76 -4.74 0.81 0.85
N ARG A 77 -4.39 1.10 -0.40
CA ARG A 77 -5.21 0.88 -1.60
C ARG A 77 -4.52 -0.13 -2.49
N VAL A 78 -5.19 -1.25 -2.77
CA VAL A 78 -4.67 -2.23 -3.74
C VAL A 78 -5.00 -1.77 -5.16
N LEU A 79 -3.97 -1.49 -5.96
CA LEU A 79 -4.11 -1.02 -7.34
C LEU A 79 -4.13 -2.20 -8.33
N ASN A 80 -3.32 -3.22 -8.08
CA ASN A 80 -3.23 -4.42 -8.92
C ASN A 80 -2.95 -5.67 -8.07
N GLY A 81 -3.53 -6.81 -8.45
CA GLY A 81 -3.32 -8.10 -7.81
C GLY A 81 -4.23 -8.33 -6.61
N THR A 82 -3.89 -9.29 -5.75
CA THR A 82 -4.65 -9.58 -4.51
C THR A 82 -3.69 -9.78 -3.34
N LEU A 83 -3.76 -8.87 -2.38
CA LEU A 83 -2.89 -8.84 -1.21
C LEU A 83 -3.49 -9.70 -0.09
N GLN A 84 -2.69 -10.54 0.55
CA GLN A 84 -3.11 -11.15 1.81
C GLN A 84 -2.68 -10.25 2.95
N VAL A 85 -3.62 -9.88 3.82
CA VAL A 85 -3.43 -8.89 4.89
C VAL A 85 -3.70 -9.53 6.24
N TYR A 86 -2.96 -9.09 7.27
CA TYR A 86 -3.26 -9.34 8.67
C TYR A 86 -3.33 -8.02 9.40
N LEU A 87 -4.41 -7.81 10.16
CA LEU A 87 -4.61 -6.65 11.02
C LEU A 87 -5.15 -7.10 12.36
N GLY A 88 -4.41 -6.88 13.44
CA GLY A 88 -4.90 -7.06 14.81
C GLY A 88 -5.48 -8.44 15.13
N GLY A 89 -5.01 -9.51 14.48
CA GLY A 89 -5.54 -10.87 14.67
C GLY A 89 -6.44 -11.39 13.54
N TYR A 90 -6.86 -10.51 12.63
CA TYR A 90 -7.73 -10.86 11.50
C TYR A 90 -6.94 -11.01 10.22
N GLN A 91 -7.30 -11.99 9.39
CA GLN A 91 -6.71 -12.20 8.06
C GLN A 91 -7.77 -12.09 6.98
N PHE A 92 -7.43 -11.45 5.86
CA PHE A 92 -8.31 -11.36 4.69
C PHE A 92 -7.52 -11.20 3.40
N CYS A 93 -8.18 -11.46 2.26
CA CYS A 93 -7.66 -11.17 0.93
C CYS A 93 -8.24 -9.84 0.45
N ALA A 94 -7.37 -8.95 -0.03
CA ALA A 94 -7.70 -7.64 -0.56
C ALA A 94 -7.40 -7.60 -2.06
N PRO A 95 -8.37 -7.89 -2.95
CA PRO A 95 -8.17 -7.78 -4.40
C PRO A 95 -8.03 -6.31 -4.83
N ALA A 96 -7.58 -6.09 -6.07
CA ALA A 96 -7.52 -4.78 -6.68
C ALA A 96 -8.83 -4.01 -6.51
N GLY A 97 -8.72 -2.73 -6.16
CA GLY A 97 -9.86 -1.89 -5.81
C GLY A 97 -10.28 -1.95 -4.34
N THR A 98 -9.61 -2.76 -3.50
CA THR A 98 -9.82 -2.76 -2.05
C THR A 98 -9.05 -1.61 -1.39
N SER A 99 -9.70 -0.92 -0.45
CA SER A 99 -9.06 0.02 0.46
C SER A 99 -9.29 -0.39 1.90
N PHE A 100 -8.32 -0.16 2.77
CA PHE A 100 -8.48 -0.33 4.21
C PHE A 100 -7.62 0.68 4.97
N HIS A 101 -8.14 1.11 6.12
CA HIS A 101 -7.49 2.06 7.02
C HIS A 101 -7.09 1.35 8.31
N ILE A 102 -5.89 1.65 8.78
CA ILE A 102 -5.21 0.98 9.88
C ILE A 102 -4.82 2.07 10.88
N PRO A 103 -5.58 2.20 11.98
CA PRO A 103 -5.19 3.09 13.05
C PRO A 103 -3.83 2.69 13.63
N ARG A 104 -3.07 3.67 14.10
CA ARG A 104 -1.84 3.45 14.86
C ARG A 104 -2.06 2.46 16.01
N ASN A 105 -1.00 1.74 16.35
CA ASN A 105 -0.94 0.67 17.34
C ASN A 105 -1.67 -0.62 16.95
N ILE A 106 -2.15 -0.75 15.71
CA ILE A 106 -2.64 -2.01 15.18
C ILE A 106 -1.48 -2.79 14.56
N ILE A 107 -1.28 -4.02 15.03
CA ILE A 107 -0.31 -4.96 14.46
C ILE A 107 -0.74 -5.29 13.05
N GLN A 108 0.16 -5.07 12.09
CA GLN A 108 -0.08 -5.25 10.68
C GLN A 108 1.06 -5.98 9.98
N SER A 109 0.70 -6.67 8.91
CA SER A 109 1.61 -7.07 7.84
C SER A 109 0.77 -7.42 6.62
N HIS A 110 1.43 -7.54 5.47
CA HIS A 110 0.85 -7.95 4.20
C HIS A 110 1.84 -8.77 3.36
N ARG A 111 1.33 -9.63 2.48
CA ARG A 111 2.17 -10.48 1.62
C ARG A 111 1.56 -10.81 0.28
N ASN A 112 2.43 -11.13 -0.67
CA ASN A 112 2.09 -11.56 -2.01
C ASN A 112 2.34 -13.08 -2.17
N LEU A 113 1.27 -13.87 -2.06
CA LEU A 113 1.29 -15.32 -2.35
C LEU A 113 0.87 -15.65 -3.81
N GLY A 114 0.67 -14.63 -4.64
CA GLY A 114 0.24 -14.78 -6.03
C GLY A 114 1.39 -15.16 -6.97
N SER A 115 1.11 -15.09 -8.26
CA SER A 115 2.07 -15.42 -9.34
C SER A 115 2.60 -14.19 -10.08
N LYS A 116 2.24 -12.97 -9.64
CA LYS A 116 2.64 -11.70 -10.24
C LYS A 116 2.92 -10.66 -9.15
N PRO A 117 3.75 -9.64 -9.41
CA PRO A 117 3.91 -8.51 -8.49
C PRO A 117 2.58 -7.83 -8.19
N ILE A 118 2.43 -7.35 -6.96
CA ILE A 118 1.25 -6.58 -6.49
C ILE A 118 1.65 -5.12 -6.38
N HIS A 119 0.79 -4.21 -6.84
CA HIS A 119 1.00 -2.77 -6.72
C HIS A 119 -0.03 -2.21 -5.75
N VAL A 120 0.46 -1.50 -4.73
CA VAL A 120 -0.38 -0.83 -3.73
C VAL A 120 0.06 0.62 -3.56
N GLU A 121 -0.88 1.45 -3.14
CA GLU A 121 -0.63 2.80 -2.63
C GLU A 121 -0.84 2.80 -1.12
N LEU A 122 0.12 3.36 -0.40
CA LEU A 122 0.17 3.50 1.04
C LEU A 122 0.08 4.98 1.38
N LEU A 123 -0.82 5.33 2.30
CA LEU A 123 -1.00 6.68 2.80
C LEU A 123 -0.73 6.68 4.30
N PHE A 124 0.21 7.50 4.76
CA PHE A 124 0.55 7.62 6.18
C PHE A 124 0.15 8.99 6.68
N SER A 125 -0.49 9.07 7.85
CA SER A 125 -0.85 10.35 8.48
C SER A 125 -0.62 10.33 10.00
N PRO A 126 0.11 11.30 10.58
CA PRO A 126 0.83 12.39 9.90
C PRO A 126 1.95 11.87 8.98
N SER A 127 2.54 12.76 8.17
CA SER A 127 3.72 12.40 7.37
C SER A 127 4.93 12.06 8.26
N ASN A 128 6.03 11.62 7.64
CA ASN A 128 7.40 11.43 8.16
C ASN A 128 7.94 10.01 7.94
N ILE A 129 7.12 9.06 7.48
CA ILE A 129 7.56 7.70 7.17
C ILE A 129 8.62 7.65 6.05
N GLU A 130 8.57 8.59 5.11
CA GLU A 130 9.55 8.71 4.03
C GLU A 130 10.97 8.97 4.57
N ASN A 131 11.09 9.71 5.67
CA ASN A 131 12.37 9.96 6.31
C ASN A 131 12.89 8.69 6.99
N TYR A 132 12.01 7.87 7.56
CA TYR A 132 12.36 6.53 8.04
C TYR A 132 12.85 5.66 6.88
N LEU A 133 12.08 5.57 5.79
CA LEU A 133 12.43 4.77 4.62
C LEU A 133 13.79 5.18 4.06
N GLY A 134 14.05 6.48 3.91
CA GLY A 134 15.34 7.00 3.44
C GLY A 134 16.51 6.68 4.36
N GLN A 135 16.30 6.72 5.68
CA GLN A 135 17.37 6.46 6.67
C GLN A 135 17.63 4.98 6.93
N VAL A 136 16.60 4.12 6.88
CA VAL A 136 16.76 2.68 7.16
C VAL A 136 17.33 1.92 5.95
N THR A 137 17.04 2.41 4.75
CA THR A 137 17.54 1.92 3.46
C THR A 137 19.07 1.66 3.47
N PRO A 138 19.95 2.63 3.78
CA PRO A 138 21.39 2.38 3.82
C PRO A 138 21.80 1.37 4.91
N VAL A 139 21.07 1.28 6.03
CA VAL A 139 21.36 0.29 7.09
C VAL A 139 21.08 -1.13 6.60
N PHE A 140 20.02 -1.33 5.82
CA PHE A 140 19.71 -2.61 5.20
C PHE A 140 20.65 -3.00 4.05
N ALA A 141 21.40 -2.05 3.50
CA ALA A 141 22.42 -2.31 2.49
C ALA A 141 23.77 -2.77 3.07
N GLU A 142 23.98 -2.62 4.39
CA GLU A 142 25.20 -3.07 5.08
C GLU A 142 25.38 -4.60 4.98
N GLN A 143 26.63 -5.06 4.96
CA GLN A 143 26.99 -6.48 4.93
C GLN A 143 27.99 -6.82 6.04
N PRO A 144 27.61 -7.62 7.06
CA PRO A 144 26.27 -8.14 7.31
C PRO A 144 25.28 -7.03 7.71
N VAL A 145 23.99 -7.27 7.51
CA VAL A 145 22.94 -6.31 7.89
C VAL A 145 22.94 -6.10 9.41
N ASN A 146 23.03 -4.85 9.85
CA ASN A 146 22.92 -4.49 11.26
C ASN A 146 21.46 -4.38 11.70
N THR A 147 20.84 -5.52 11.99
CA THR A 147 19.42 -5.62 12.35
C THR A 147 19.07 -4.89 13.65
N THR A 148 19.99 -4.85 14.62
CA THR A 148 19.82 -4.09 15.88
C THR A 148 19.69 -2.60 15.60
N ARG A 149 20.64 -2.03 14.85
CA ARG A 149 20.61 -0.61 14.46
C ARG A 149 19.37 -0.28 13.63
N ALA A 150 18.98 -1.15 12.69
CA ALA A 150 17.78 -0.96 11.89
C ALA A 150 16.51 -0.92 12.78
N ALA A 151 16.42 -1.81 13.78
CA ALA A 151 15.29 -1.83 14.71
C ALA A 151 15.29 -0.62 15.67
N GLU A 152 16.45 -0.17 16.14
CA GLU A 152 16.58 1.05 16.94
C GLU A 152 16.15 2.29 16.16
N LEU A 153 16.62 2.42 14.92
CA LEU A 153 16.22 3.49 14.01
C LEU A 153 14.71 3.46 13.74
N ALA A 154 14.12 2.30 13.45
CA ALA A 154 12.68 2.18 13.25
C ALA A 154 11.88 2.72 14.45
N ARG A 155 12.33 2.43 15.68
CA ARG A 155 11.67 2.91 16.90
C ARG A 155 11.72 4.43 17.07
N THR A 156 12.78 5.11 16.64
CA THR A 156 12.84 6.60 16.72
C THR A 156 11.77 7.24 15.82
N PHE A 157 11.43 6.57 14.73
CA PHE A 157 10.34 6.95 13.82
C PHE A 157 8.98 6.43 14.26
N GLY A 158 8.91 5.59 15.30
CA GLY A 158 7.66 5.04 15.80
C GLY A 158 7.20 3.76 15.08
N VAL A 159 8.06 3.14 14.29
CA VAL A 159 7.82 1.82 13.68
C VAL A 159 8.39 0.74 14.58
N VAL A 160 7.52 -0.15 15.07
CA VAL A 160 7.92 -1.22 15.99
C VAL A 160 7.77 -2.56 15.27
N HIS A 161 8.91 -3.16 14.91
CA HIS A 161 8.95 -4.50 14.35
C HIS A 161 8.73 -5.57 15.42
N LEU A 162 7.96 -6.58 15.07
CA LEU A 162 7.66 -7.74 15.90
C LEU A 162 8.17 -9.02 15.20
N PRO A 163 8.29 -10.13 15.94
CA PRO A 163 8.47 -11.45 15.34
C PRO A 163 7.35 -11.78 14.35
N ASP A 164 7.58 -12.81 13.53
CA ASP A 164 6.57 -13.29 12.60
C ASP A 164 5.30 -13.72 13.34
N ILE A 165 4.17 -13.37 12.74
CA ILE A 165 2.84 -13.74 13.22
C ILE A 165 2.52 -15.16 12.71
N PRO A 166 1.75 -15.98 13.45
CA PRO A 166 1.27 -17.28 12.97
C PRO A 166 0.13 -17.14 11.94
N TRP A 167 0.45 -16.69 10.72
CA TRP A 167 -0.52 -16.53 9.65
C TRP A 167 -0.97 -17.89 9.11
N LYS A 168 -2.25 -18.00 8.75
CA LYS A 168 -2.72 -19.05 7.84
C LYS A 168 -2.61 -18.56 6.40
N ASP A 169 -2.14 -19.42 5.50
CA ASP A 169 -2.17 -19.17 4.06
C ASP A 169 -3.61 -19.19 3.58
N LEU A 170 -4.07 -18.06 3.06
CA LEU A 170 -5.39 -17.94 2.47
C LEU A 170 -5.30 -18.15 0.96
N ASN A 171 -6.30 -18.80 0.38
CA ASN A 171 -6.43 -18.87 -1.06
C ASN A 171 -7.00 -17.53 -1.58
N CYS A 172 -6.10 -16.61 -1.95
CA CYS A 172 -6.45 -15.29 -2.47
C CYS A 172 -6.65 -15.27 -4.00
N ALA A 173 -6.94 -16.42 -4.63
CA ALA A 173 -7.33 -16.48 -6.03
C ALA A 173 -8.73 -15.85 -6.22
N PHE A 174 -8.78 -14.54 -6.45
CA PHE A 174 -10.00 -13.87 -6.89
C PHE A 174 -10.19 -14.14 -8.39
N ASN A 175 -11.23 -14.90 -8.73
CA ASN A 175 -11.63 -15.09 -10.12
C ASN A 175 -12.55 -13.93 -10.53
N ASP A 176 -12.10 -13.10 -11.47
CA ASP A 176 -12.87 -11.99 -12.07
C ASP A 176 -14.23 -12.43 -12.65
N SER A 177 -14.42 -13.72 -12.89
CA SER A 177 -15.67 -14.29 -13.42
C SER A 177 -16.87 -14.18 -12.47
N MET A 178 -16.70 -13.90 -11.16
CA MET A 178 -17.85 -13.67 -10.28
C MET A 178 -18.50 -12.29 -10.45
N LEU A 179 -17.77 -11.28 -10.97
CA LEU A 179 -18.32 -9.94 -11.20
C LEU A 179 -19.22 -9.85 -12.45
N PHE A 180 -19.11 -10.83 -13.36
CA PHE A 180 -19.94 -10.88 -14.58
C PHE A 180 -21.30 -11.57 -14.39
N ILE A 181 -21.49 -12.37 -13.33
CA ILE A 181 -22.73 -13.14 -13.16
C ILE A 181 -23.88 -12.26 -12.64
N SER A 182 -23.59 -11.18 -11.89
CA SER A 182 -24.63 -10.29 -11.37
C SER A 182 -25.32 -9.45 -12.45
N SER A 183 -24.60 -9.06 -13.51
CA SER A 183 -25.15 -8.28 -14.63
C SER A 183 -25.95 -9.14 -15.61
N VAL A 184 -25.56 -10.39 -15.85
CA VAL A 184 -26.33 -11.29 -16.72
C VAL A 184 -27.65 -11.72 -16.07
N HIS A 185 -27.66 -11.99 -14.76
CA HIS A 185 -28.90 -12.30 -14.03
C HIS A 185 -29.86 -11.12 -13.95
N LEU A 186 -29.34 -9.88 -13.82
CA LEU A 186 -30.17 -8.68 -13.84
C LEU A 186 -30.79 -8.44 -15.22
N ILE A 187 -30.05 -8.65 -16.31
CA ILE A 187 -30.57 -8.55 -17.68
C ILE A 187 -31.64 -9.61 -17.93
N PHE A 188 -31.41 -10.86 -17.51
CA PHE A 188 -32.43 -11.91 -17.63
C PHE A 188 -33.70 -11.57 -16.84
N PHE A 189 -33.60 -11.03 -15.63
CA PHE A 189 -34.75 -10.59 -14.84
C PHE A 189 -35.51 -9.44 -15.51
N ILE A 190 -34.81 -8.44 -16.07
CA ILE A 190 -35.44 -7.32 -16.77
C ILE A 190 -36.16 -7.78 -18.04
N VAL A 191 -35.54 -8.67 -18.82
CA VAL A 191 -36.16 -9.23 -20.04
C VAL A 191 -37.38 -10.08 -19.68
N LEU A 192 -37.31 -10.88 -18.62
CA LEU A 192 -38.44 -11.69 -18.16
C LEU A 192 -39.62 -10.81 -17.70
N LEU A 193 -39.36 -9.73 -16.95
CA LEU A 193 -40.38 -8.77 -16.53
C LEU A 193 -41.05 -8.06 -17.73
N HIS A 194 -40.29 -7.70 -18.76
CA HIS A 194 -40.84 -7.11 -19.99
C HIS A 194 -41.70 -8.11 -20.78
N VAL A 195 -41.30 -9.38 -20.84
CA VAL A 195 -42.08 -10.44 -21.50
C VAL A 195 -43.38 -10.70 -20.73
N PHE A 196 -43.34 -10.78 -19.40
CA PHE A 196 -44.55 -10.97 -18.58
C PHE A 196 -45.51 -9.79 -18.67
N ALA A 197 -45.02 -8.54 -18.66
CA ALA A 197 -45.86 -7.35 -18.84
C ALA A 197 -46.51 -7.29 -20.24
N SER A 198 -45.79 -7.69 -21.28
CA SER A 198 -46.30 -7.74 -22.65
C SER A 198 -47.38 -8.81 -22.85
N VAL A 199 -47.21 -9.98 -22.22
CA VAL A 199 -48.21 -11.05 -22.25
C VAL A 199 -49.46 -10.65 -21.46
N TYR A 200 -49.32 -10.05 -20.28
CA TYR A 200 -50.46 -9.61 -19.46
C TYR A 200 -51.35 -8.58 -20.16
N ASN A 201 -50.75 -7.62 -20.88
CA ASN A 201 -51.51 -6.59 -21.63
C ASN A 201 -52.20 -7.11 -22.90
N LYS A 202 -51.94 -8.34 -23.36
CA LYS A 202 -52.64 -8.95 -24.49
C LYS A 202 -53.89 -9.74 -24.09
N PHE A 203 -54.13 -9.94 -22.80
CA PHE A 203 -55.26 -10.71 -22.26
C PHE A 203 -56.24 -9.87 -21.43
N GLN A 204 -56.19 -8.54 -21.58
CA GLN A 204 -57.20 -7.56 -21.13
C GLN A 204 -57.84 -6.94 -22.37
#